data_AF-A0A6M0G405-F1
#
_entry.id   AF-A0A6M0G405-F1
#
_cell.length_a   1.000
_cell.length_b   1.000
_cell.length_c   1.000
_cell.angle_alpha   90.00
_cell.angle_beta   90.00
_cell.angle_gamma   90.00
#
_symmetry.space_group_name_H-M   'P 1'
#
loop_
_entity.id
_entity.type
_entity.pdbx_description
1 polymer ?
#
loop_
_entity_poly.entity_id
_entity_poly.type
_entity_poly.pdbx_seq_one_letter_code
_entity_poly.pdbx_strand_id
1 'polypeptide(L)'
;MILYLIEELEKRYSNIKIDDLLQGSSIPWDEELLKDQFYGNALKLYILLSYSPVFCSEDPVEIFYNRYYWFMTFVEKYKLKNGDDAGLEQQAFQLLEEVDGIDADLDWNILEQLNTQAIQEVRSPELLVRSP
;
A
#
# COMPACT_ATOMS: atom_id res chain seq x y z
N MET A 1 -14.84 6.13 -7.48
CA MET A 1 -15.39 5.28 -6.41
C MET A 1 -14.29 4.75 -5.49
N ILE A 2 -13.09 4.46 -5.99
CA ILE A 2 -11.93 3.99 -5.17
C ILE A 2 -11.26 5.10 -4.33
N LEU A 3 -11.27 6.35 -4.81
CA LEU A 3 -10.85 7.51 -4.01
C LEU A 3 -11.59 7.61 -2.67
N TYR A 4 -12.83 7.09 -2.58
CA TYR A 4 -13.61 7.14 -1.36
C TYR A 4 -13.04 6.21 -0.28
N LEU A 5 -12.59 5.00 -0.63
CA LEU A 5 -12.00 4.10 0.36
C LEU A 5 -10.64 4.62 0.82
N ILE A 6 -9.80 5.15 -0.07
CA ILE A 6 -8.50 5.73 0.31
C ILE A 6 -8.68 6.92 1.25
N GLU A 7 -9.52 7.90 0.90
CA GLU A 7 -9.80 9.05 1.76
C GLU A 7 -10.48 8.62 3.06
N GLU A 8 -11.40 7.67 3.03
CA GLU A 8 -12.08 7.16 4.22
C GLU A 8 -11.14 6.33 5.10
N LEU A 9 -10.20 5.56 4.53
CA LEU A 9 -9.15 4.84 5.27
C LEU A 9 -8.17 5.84 5.88
N GLU A 10 -7.66 6.80 5.11
CA GLU A 10 -6.80 7.86 5.63
C GLU A 10 -7.50 8.64 6.74
N LYS A 11 -8.79 8.92 6.61
CA LYS A 11 -9.57 9.66 7.61
C LYS A 11 -9.95 8.82 8.83
N ARG A 12 -10.37 7.57 8.64
CA ARG A 12 -10.77 6.62 9.68
C ARG A 12 -9.56 6.13 10.48
N TYR A 13 -8.40 6.06 9.84
CA TYR A 13 -7.14 5.66 10.46
C TYR A 13 -6.19 6.84 10.74
N SER A 14 -6.54 8.09 10.39
CA SER A 14 -5.76 9.29 10.74
C SER A 14 -5.51 9.45 12.24
N ASN A 15 -6.44 8.95 13.07
CA ASN A 15 -6.41 9.06 14.53
C ASN A 15 -6.02 7.76 15.24
N ILE A 16 -5.82 6.67 14.50
CA ILE A 16 -5.35 5.40 15.05
C ILE A 16 -3.88 5.30 14.66
N LYS A 17 -2.98 5.19 15.63
CA LYS A 17 -1.58 4.93 15.27
C LYS A 17 -1.59 3.59 14.56
N ILE A 18 -1.10 3.54 13.33
CA ILE A 18 -1.07 2.27 12.59
C ILE A 18 -0.28 1.22 13.40
N ASP A 19 0.70 1.66 14.19
CA ASP A 19 1.43 0.85 15.16
C ASP A 19 0.53 0.13 16.18
N ASP A 20 -0.61 0.72 16.58
CA ASP A 20 -1.58 0.10 17.48
C ASP A 20 -2.38 -1.01 16.79
N LEU A 21 -2.62 -0.89 15.49
CA LEU A 21 -3.33 -1.90 14.69
C LEU A 21 -2.42 -3.06 14.27
N LEU A 22 -1.11 -2.87 14.31
CA LEU A 22 -0.11 -3.88 13.98
C LEU A 22 0.18 -4.85 15.15
N GLN A 23 -0.24 -4.53 16.38
CA GLN A 23 0.10 -5.30 17.60
C GLN A 23 -0.41 -6.75 17.60
N GLY A 24 -1.35 -7.11 16.72
CA GLY A 24 -1.90 -8.46 16.58
C GLY A 24 -1.49 -9.20 15.31
N SER A 25 -0.70 -8.58 14.42
CA SER A 25 -0.32 -9.15 13.13
C SER A 25 1.06 -9.81 13.21
N SER A 26 1.23 -10.96 12.56
CA SER A 26 2.58 -11.49 12.29
C SER A 26 3.20 -10.63 11.19
N ILE A 27 4.12 -9.74 11.54
CA ILE A 27 4.74 -8.80 10.60
C ILE A 27 5.97 -9.47 9.96
N PRO A 28 5.96 -9.81 8.65
CA PRO A 28 7.11 -10.42 7.98
C PRO A 28 8.14 -9.38 7.47
N TRP A 29 8.07 -8.14 7.97
CA TRP A 29 8.84 -6.98 7.49
C TRP A 29 9.74 -6.42 8.60
N ASP A 30 10.89 -5.88 8.21
CA ASP A 30 11.83 -5.21 9.11
C ASP A 30 11.19 -3.97 9.76
N GLU A 31 11.23 -3.88 11.09
CA GLU A 31 10.70 -2.75 11.85
C GLU A 31 11.33 -1.41 11.46
N GLU A 32 12.59 -1.40 11.02
CA GLU A 32 13.28 -0.18 10.59
C GLU A 32 12.65 0.40 9.32
N LEU A 33 12.14 -0.45 8.41
CA LEU A 33 11.40 0.00 7.23
C LEU A 33 10.09 0.69 7.62
N LEU A 34 9.44 0.21 8.68
CA LEU A 34 8.18 0.79 9.18
C LEU A 34 8.41 2.15 9.82
N LYS A 35 9.59 2.42 10.39
CA LYS A 35 9.92 3.69 11.04
C LYS A 35 10.31 4.78 10.04
N ASP A 36 10.53 4.44 8.78
CA ASP A 36 10.94 5.40 7.76
C ASP A 36 9.85 6.46 7.50
N GLN A 37 10.21 7.73 7.69
CA GLN A 37 9.27 8.85 7.52
C GLN A 37 8.80 9.06 6.08
N PHE A 38 9.53 8.54 5.08
CA PHE A 38 9.20 8.76 3.68
C PHE A 38 8.24 7.69 3.15
N TYR A 39 8.57 6.43 3.35
CA TYR A 39 7.83 5.29 2.81
C TYR A 39 7.14 4.40 3.85
N GLY A 40 7.54 4.49 5.12
CA GLY A 40 7.07 3.58 6.18
C GLY A 40 5.56 3.59 6.35
N ASN A 41 4.90 4.75 6.17
CA ASN A 41 3.44 4.85 6.26
C ASN A 41 2.72 4.04 5.16
N ALA A 42 3.25 4.04 3.93
CA ALA A 42 2.68 3.26 2.83
C ALA A 42 2.82 1.75 3.09
N LEU A 43 3.99 1.32 3.59
CA LEU A 43 4.23 -0.07 3.98
C LEU A 43 3.29 -0.51 5.11
N LYS A 44 3.10 0.33 6.12
CA LYS A 44 2.17 0.07 7.23
C LYS A 44 0.73 -0.14 6.76
N LEU A 45 0.25 0.67 5.83
CA LEU A 45 -1.11 0.54 5.26
C LEU A 45 -1.25 -0.76 4.45
N TYR A 46 -0.25 -1.10 3.64
CA TYR A 46 -0.22 -2.39 2.94
C TYR A 46 -0.28 -3.58 3.91
N ILE A 47 0.53 -3.58 4.98
CA ILE A 47 0.55 -4.65 5.99
C ILE A 47 -0.80 -4.73 6.70
N LEU A 48 -1.36 -3.59 7.07
CA LEU A 48 -2.66 -3.53 7.73
C LEU A 48 -3.75 -4.17 6.86
N LEU A 49 -3.80 -3.83 5.57
CA LEU A 49 -4.77 -4.40 4.64
C LEU A 49 -4.52 -5.88 4.32
N SER A 50 -3.28 -6.35 4.46
CA SER A 50 -2.90 -7.74 4.16
C SER A 50 -3.12 -8.70 5.32
N TYR A 51 -3.01 -8.23 6.57
CA TYR A 51 -2.96 -9.10 7.75
C TYR A 51 -3.90 -8.69 8.89
N SER A 52 -4.61 -7.57 8.79
CA SER A 52 -5.56 -7.17 9.83
C SER A 52 -6.90 -7.87 9.65
N PRO A 53 -7.42 -8.57 10.69
CA PRO A 53 -8.74 -9.19 10.63
C PRO A 53 -9.88 -8.17 10.57
N VAL A 54 -9.61 -6.89 10.82
CA VAL A 54 -10.60 -5.80 10.78
C VAL A 54 -11.26 -5.66 9.41
N PHE A 55 -10.58 -6.08 8.35
CA PHE A 55 -11.08 -5.99 6.97
C PHE A 55 -11.68 -7.30 6.43
N CYS A 56 -11.80 -8.36 7.24
CA CYS A 56 -12.33 -9.65 6.78
C CYS A 56 -13.78 -9.61 6.29
N SER A 57 -14.55 -8.55 6.61
CA SER A 57 -15.93 -8.36 6.14
C SER A 57 -16.06 -7.41 4.96
N GLU A 58 -14.96 -6.80 4.51
CA GLU A 58 -14.96 -5.87 3.37
C GLU A 58 -14.88 -6.64 2.04
N ASP A 59 -15.17 -5.95 0.93
CA ASP A 59 -15.07 -6.51 -0.41
C ASP A 59 -13.61 -6.92 -0.73
N PRO A 60 -13.34 -8.20 -1.04
CA PRO A 60 -12.01 -8.68 -1.39
C PRO A 60 -11.37 -7.92 -2.56
N VAL A 61 -12.15 -7.48 -3.55
CA VAL A 61 -11.65 -6.74 -4.71
C VAL A 61 -11.24 -5.33 -4.29
N GLU A 62 -12.03 -4.66 -3.46
CA GLU A 62 -11.66 -3.34 -2.92
C GLU A 62 -10.41 -3.42 -2.04
N ILE A 63 -10.32 -4.43 -1.17
CA ILE A 63 -9.13 -4.65 -0.34
C ILE A 63 -7.90 -4.91 -1.23
N PHE A 64 -8.05 -5.70 -2.29
CA PHE A 64 -6.97 -5.95 -3.24
C PHE A 64 -6.45 -4.66 -3.88
N TYR A 65 -7.34 -3.82 -4.41
CA TYR A 65 -6.96 -2.54 -5.00
C TYR A 65 -6.20 -1.65 -4.02
N ASN A 66 -6.66 -1.57 -2.78
CA ASN A 66 -5.99 -0.76 -1.76
C ASN A 66 -4.62 -1.35 -1.38
N ARG A 67 -4.52 -2.69 -1.21
CA ARG A 67 -3.23 -3.36 -0.95
C ARG A 67 -2.24 -3.06 -2.08
N TYR A 68 -2.66 -3.24 -3.32
CA TYR A 68 -1.85 -3.01 -4.51
C TYR A 68 -1.34 -1.56 -4.56
N TYR A 69 -2.24 -0.59 -4.41
CA TYR A 69 -1.88 0.83 -4.45
C TYR A 69 -0.85 1.21 -3.37
N TRP A 70 -1.07 0.78 -2.12
CA TRP A 70 -0.15 1.11 -1.03
C TRP A 70 1.20 0.40 -1.17
N PHE A 71 1.20 -0.83 -1.67
CA PHE A 71 2.43 -1.54 -1.97
C PHE A 71 3.23 -0.83 -3.07
N MET A 72 2.61 -0.48 -4.19
CA MET A 72 3.30 0.24 -5.28
C MET A 72 3.80 1.62 -4.84
N THR A 73 3.04 2.32 -4.01
CA THR A 73 3.48 3.58 -3.40
C THR A 73 4.72 3.38 -2.52
N PHE A 74 4.75 2.32 -1.72
CA PHE A 74 5.93 1.96 -0.93
C PHE A 74 7.14 1.64 -1.83
N VAL A 75 6.97 0.80 -2.85
CA VAL A 75 8.04 0.40 -3.76
C VAL A 75 8.66 1.60 -4.47
N GLU A 76 7.84 2.50 -5.04
CA GLU A 76 8.35 3.68 -5.73
C GLU A 76 9.07 4.65 -4.78
N LYS A 77 8.56 4.85 -3.56
CA LYS A 77 9.23 5.69 -2.56
C LYS A 77 10.53 5.08 -2.06
N TYR A 78 10.54 3.76 -1.83
CA TYR A 78 11.74 3.03 -1.46
C TYR A 78 12.78 3.17 -2.57
N LYS A 79 12.39 2.96 -3.83
CA LYS A 79 13.24 3.10 -5.01
C LYS A 79 13.87 4.48 -5.14
N LEU A 80 13.10 5.55 -4.93
CA LEU A 80 13.64 6.91 -4.95
C LEU A 80 14.71 7.16 -3.88
N LYS A 81 14.57 6.55 -2.70
CA LYS A 81 15.47 6.78 -1.57
C LYS A 81 16.68 5.85 -1.54
N ASN A 82 16.47 4.57 -1.85
CA ASN A 82 17.45 3.50 -1.65
C ASN A 82 17.94 2.86 -2.96
N GLY A 83 17.34 3.23 -4.11
CA GLY A 83 17.57 2.58 -5.39
C GLY A 83 16.70 1.35 -5.61
N ASP A 84 16.87 0.72 -6.77
CA ASP A 84 16.09 -0.45 -7.18
C ASP A 84 16.29 -1.64 -6.22
N ASP A 85 15.21 -2.38 -5.97
CA ASP A 85 15.21 -3.61 -5.17
C ASP A 85 14.44 -4.71 -5.90
N ALA A 86 15.17 -5.69 -6.42
CA ALA A 86 14.59 -6.79 -7.18
C ALA A 86 13.63 -7.66 -6.34
N GLY A 87 13.82 -7.71 -5.01
CA GLY A 87 12.92 -8.42 -4.11
C GLY A 87 11.56 -7.73 -4.00
N LEU A 88 11.56 -6.39 -3.95
CA LEU A 88 10.33 -5.59 -3.97
C LEU A 88 9.61 -5.67 -5.32
N GLU A 89 10.34 -5.63 -6.42
CA GLU A 89 9.78 -5.83 -7.76
C GLU A 89 9.14 -7.22 -7.89
N GLN A 90 9.83 -8.27 -7.41
CA GLN A 90 9.28 -9.62 -7.41
C GLN A 90 8.00 -9.74 -6.57
N GLN A 91 7.96 -9.11 -5.39
CA GLN A 91 6.77 -9.10 -4.55
C GLN A 91 5.60 -8.36 -5.21
N ALA A 92 5.85 -7.31 -6.01
CA ALA A 92 4.80 -6.64 -6.77
C ALA A 92 4.15 -7.59 -7.79
N PHE A 93 4.96 -8.42 -8.46
CA PHE A 93 4.45 -9.46 -9.35
C PHE A 93 3.66 -10.53 -8.61
N GLN A 94 4.16 -11.01 -7.46
CA GLN A 94 3.45 -11.99 -6.64
C GLN A 94 2.08 -11.47 -6.18
N LEU A 95 2.00 -10.18 -5.83
CA LEU A 95 0.73 -9.56 -5.46
C LEU A 95 -0.28 -9.58 -6.62
N LEU A 96 0.16 -9.38 -7.86
CA LEU A 96 -0.72 -9.50 -9.03
C LEU A 96 -1.16 -10.94 -9.31
N GLU A 97 -0.37 -11.94 -8.93
CA GLU A 97 -0.76 -13.36 -9.04
C GLU A 97 -1.84 -13.76 -8.02
N GLU A 98 -1.97 -13.04 -6.90
CA GLU A 98 -3.05 -13.29 -5.93
C GLU A 98 -4.45 -13.06 -6.53
N VAL A 99 -4.54 -12.32 -7.64
CA VAL A 99 -5.79 -12.09 -8.39
C VAL A 99 -6.46 -13.40 -8.80
N ASP A 100 -5.70 -14.46 -9.09
CA ASP A 100 -6.25 -15.75 -9.47
C ASP A 100 -7.11 -16.40 -8.36
N GLY A 101 -6.96 -15.93 -7.11
CA GLY A 101 -7.78 -16.34 -5.97
C GLY A 101 -8.88 -15.34 -5.58
N ILE A 102 -8.99 -14.22 -6.28
CA ILE A 102 -9.91 -13.11 -5.99
C ILE A 102 -10.97 -13.07 -7.11
N ASP A 103 -12.19 -12.68 -6.76
CA ASP A 103 -13.39 -12.79 -7.59
C ASP A 103 -13.20 -12.32 -9.06
N ALA A 104 -13.99 -12.88 -9.98
CA ALA A 104 -13.92 -12.62 -11.42
C ALA A 104 -14.23 -11.16 -11.81
N ASP A 105 -14.68 -10.34 -10.86
CA ASP A 105 -15.06 -8.94 -11.04
C ASP A 105 -13.88 -7.95 -10.94
N LEU A 106 -12.63 -8.44 -10.82
CA LEU A 106 -11.45 -7.59 -10.84
C LEU A 106 -11.23 -6.94 -12.22
N ASP A 107 -11.34 -5.61 -12.26
CA ASP A 107 -11.03 -4.78 -13.42
C ASP A 107 -9.54 -4.39 -13.46
N TRP A 108 -8.83 -4.85 -14.49
CA TRP A 108 -7.41 -4.55 -14.72
C TRP A 108 -7.14 -3.08 -15.07
N ASN A 109 -8.11 -2.38 -15.67
CA ASN A 109 -7.95 -0.95 -15.99
C ASN A 109 -7.84 -0.12 -14.71
N ILE A 110 -8.52 -0.56 -13.64
CA ILE A 110 -8.41 0.07 -12.33
C ILE A 110 -7.01 -0.13 -11.75
N LEU A 111 -6.43 -1.33 -11.85
CA LEU A 111 -5.05 -1.58 -11.38
C LEU A 111 -4.02 -0.72 -12.12
N GLU A 112 -4.16 -0.60 -13.44
CA GLU A 112 -3.28 0.25 -14.24
C GLU A 112 -3.38 1.73 -13.82
N GLN A 113 -4.60 2.21 -13.55
CA GLN A 113 -4.83 3.56 -13.03
C GLN A 113 -4.17 3.75 -11.66
N LEU A 114 -4.34 2.81 -10.74
CA LEU A 114 -3.74 2.86 -9.40
C LEU A 114 -2.21 2.83 -9.47
N ASN A 115 -1.65 2.00 -10.34
CA ASN A 115 -0.21 1.96 -10.58
C ASN A 115 0.31 3.32 -11.07
N THR A 116 -0.37 3.89 -12.07
CA THR A 116 -0.03 5.20 -12.62
C THR A 116 -0.13 6.29 -11.56
N GLN A 117 -1.17 6.26 -10.74
CA GLN A 117 -1.38 7.20 -9.65
C GLN A 117 -0.27 7.11 -8.59
N ALA A 118 0.07 5.90 -8.12
CA ALA A 118 1.15 5.69 -7.15
C ALA A 118 2.49 6.24 -7.67
N ILE A 119 2.82 5.98 -8.94
CA ILE A 119 4.04 6.50 -9.58
C ILE A 119 4.00 8.03 -9.66
N GLN A 120 2.87 8.61 -10.08
CA GLN A 120 2.73 10.06 -10.27
C GLN A 120 2.83 10.80 -8.94
N GLU A 121 2.09 10.38 -7.92
CA GLU A 121 2.09 11.03 -6.61
C GLU A 121 3.48 11.05 -5.98
N VAL A 122 4.21 9.93 -6.06
CA VAL A 122 5.57 9.83 -5.53
C VAL A 122 6.56 10.72 -6.29
N ARG A 123 6.35 10.92 -7.60
CA ARG A 123 7.20 11.74 -8.47
C ARG A 123 6.73 13.19 -8.59
N SER A 124 5.59 13.56 -8.03
CA SER A 124 5.09 14.93 -8.02
C SER A 124 6.03 15.84 -7.22
N PRO A 125 6.46 16.99 -7.80
CA PRO A 125 7.47 17.86 -7.18
C PRO A 125 7.07 18.40 -5.79
N GLU A 126 5.78 18.44 -5.48
CA GLU A 126 5.26 18.96 -4.21
C GLU A 126 5.67 18.13 -2.98
N LEU A 127 5.95 16.83 -3.15
CA LEU A 127 6.45 15.95 -2.07
C LEU A 127 7.98 15.96 -1.95
N LEU A 128 8.71 16.29 -3.01
CA LEU A 128 10.18 16.41 -2.98
C LEU A 128 10.66 17.68 -2.23
N VAL A 129 9.78 18.67 -2.06
CA VAL A 129 10.07 19.95 -1.39
C VAL A 129 9.76 19.89 0.12
N ARG A 130 9.12 18.83 0.62
CA ARG A 130 8.73 18.67 2.04
C ARG A 130 9.61 17.71 2.84
N SER A 131 10.87 17.53 2.46
CA SER A 131 11.87 16.96 3.37
C SER A 131 12.56 18.10 4.13
N PRO A 132 12.40 18.21 5.47
CA PRO A 132 13.13 19.19 6.27
C PRO A 132 14.64 18.92 6.27
#